data_AF-A0AAV0CME7-F1
#
_entry.id   AF-A0AAV0CME7-F1
#
_cell.length_a   1.000
_cell.length_b   1.000
_cell.length_c   1.000
_cell.angle_alpha   90.00
_cell.angle_beta   90.00
_cell.angle_gamma   90.00
#
_symmetry.space_group_name_H-M   'P 1'
#
loop_
_entity.id
_entity.type
_entity.pdbx_description
1 polymer ?
#
loop_
_entity_poly.entity_id
_entity_poly.type
_entity_poly.pdbx_seq_one_letter_code
_entity_poly.pdbx_strand_id
1 'polypeptide(L)'
;MYISTRLNEGGKQCYLAPYYYQNHWQLFILSPVQNTIVFLCSLGNKPNRQFKNIIDAAMEASRRLNSRKGKVKWIIPVSRMQVGNYECGYYVMLHMLNIVSAVILEMWDERFANPEPFSSEEIDELRTRWASYFLEMTQSINDT
;
A
#
# COMPACT_ATOMS: atom_id res chain seq x y z
N MET A 1 -11.76 -12.81 -11.96
CA MET A 1 -11.22 -12.68 -10.58
C MET A 1 -11.36 -11.21 -10.16
N TYR A 2 -11.81 -10.88 -8.95
CA TYR A 2 -12.14 -9.50 -8.57
C TYR A 2 -11.01 -8.48 -8.84
N ILE A 3 -9.77 -8.81 -8.46
CA ILE A 3 -8.62 -7.92 -8.64
C ILE A 3 -8.40 -7.60 -10.13
N SER A 4 -8.37 -8.62 -11.01
CA SER A 4 -8.17 -8.38 -12.45
C SER A 4 -9.25 -7.46 -13.03
N THR A 5 -10.51 -7.64 -12.63
CA THR A 5 -11.62 -6.78 -13.05
C THR A 5 -11.38 -5.32 -12.63
N ARG A 6 -11.02 -5.08 -11.36
CA ARG A 6 -10.75 -3.72 -10.86
C ARG A 6 -9.55 -3.05 -11.53
N LEU A 7 -8.49 -3.81 -11.83
CA LEU A 7 -7.32 -3.29 -12.57
C LEU A 7 -7.67 -2.87 -14.00
N ASN A 8 -8.64 -3.53 -14.63
CA ASN A 8 -9.03 -3.25 -16.01
C ASN A 8 -10.06 -2.13 -16.12
N GLU A 9 -11.12 -2.19 -15.30
CA GLU A 9 -12.22 -1.24 -15.36
C GLU A 9 -11.89 0.07 -14.66
N GLY A 10 -11.01 0.04 -13.65
CA GLY A 10 -10.75 1.21 -12.83
C GLY A 10 -9.91 2.29 -13.52
N GLY A 11 -9.11 1.92 -14.54
CA GLY A 11 -8.27 2.86 -15.30
C GLY A 11 -7.29 3.68 -14.45
N LYS A 12 -6.91 3.20 -13.26
CA LYS A 12 -6.03 3.95 -12.34
C LYS A 12 -4.55 3.65 -12.62
N GLN A 13 -3.70 4.65 -12.40
CA GLN A 13 -2.25 4.51 -12.49
C GLN A 13 -1.70 3.55 -11.44
N CYS A 14 -2.33 3.54 -10.26
CA CYS A 14 -1.90 2.79 -9.10
C CYS A 14 -3.11 2.38 -8.24
N TYR A 15 -3.04 1.20 -7.64
CA TYR A 15 -4.02 0.68 -6.70
C TYR A 15 -3.31 0.33 -5.39
N LEU A 16 -3.73 0.96 -4.29
CA LEU A 16 -3.24 0.68 -2.96
C LEU A 16 -4.13 -0.40 -2.33
N ALA A 17 -3.52 -1.50 -1.90
CA ALA A 17 -4.21 -2.67 -1.36
C ALA A 17 -3.61 -3.04 0.00
N PRO A 18 -4.07 -2.41 1.10
CA PRO A 18 -3.73 -2.86 2.43
C PRO A 18 -4.32 -4.24 2.67
N TYR A 19 -3.53 -5.12 3.29
CA TYR A 19 -3.91 -6.51 3.48
C TYR A 19 -3.43 -7.02 4.83
N TYR A 20 -4.29 -7.80 5.50
CA TYR A 20 -4.00 -8.39 6.81
C TYR A 20 -3.79 -9.89 6.69
N TYR A 21 -2.65 -10.38 7.18
CA TYR A 21 -2.31 -11.79 7.19
C TYR A 21 -1.41 -12.14 8.35
N GLN A 22 -1.72 -13.24 9.05
CA GLN A 22 -0.96 -13.73 10.20
C GLN A 22 -0.64 -12.62 11.23
N ASN A 23 -1.67 -11.91 11.68
CA ASN A 23 -1.55 -10.84 12.67
C ASN A 23 -0.69 -9.64 12.24
N HIS A 24 -0.55 -9.42 10.94
CA HIS A 24 0.31 -8.36 10.41
C HIS A 24 -0.32 -7.64 9.21
N TRP A 25 -0.45 -6.32 9.32
CA TRP A 25 -0.84 -5.44 8.23
C TRP A 25 0.33 -5.18 7.27
N GLN A 26 0.06 -5.31 5.97
CA GLN A 26 1.02 -5.17 4.88
C GLN A 26 0.38 -4.38 3.74
N LEU A 27 1.19 -3.86 2.81
CA LEU A 27 0.69 -3.06 1.69
C LEU A 27 1.19 -3.59 0.35
N PHE A 28 0.25 -3.94 -0.54
CA PHE A 28 0.53 -4.08 -1.96
C PHE A 28 0.20 -2.78 -2.70
N ILE A 29 1.04 -2.45 -3.68
CA ILE A 29 0.86 -1.32 -4.59
C ILE A 29 0.92 -1.89 -5.99
N LEU A 30 -0.20 -1.84 -6.70
CA LEU A 30 -0.32 -2.42 -8.05
C LEU A 30 -0.33 -1.28 -9.06
N SER A 31 0.66 -1.22 -9.94
CA SER A 31 0.68 -0.30 -11.08
C SER A 31 0.57 -1.07 -12.39
N PRO A 32 -0.66 -1.26 -12.94
CA PRO A 32 -0.86 -1.92 -14.22
C PRO A 32 -0.17 -1.22 -15.38
N VAL A 33 -0.08 0.12 -15.33
CA VAL A 33 0.54 0.94 -16.39
C VAL A 33 2.04 0.69 -16.44
N GLN A 34 2.70 0.68 -15.27
CA GLN A 34 4.14 0.38 -15.17
C GLN A 34 4.45 -1.11 -15.11
N ASN A 35 3.43 -1.97 -15.18
CA ASN A 35 3.55 -3.42 -15.04
C ASN A 35 4.37 -3.83 -13.79
N THR A 36 4.15 -3.11 -12.69
CA THR A 36 4.96 -3.19 -11.47
C THR A 36 4.07 -3.51 -10.26
N ILE A 37 4.55 -4.41 -9.40
CA ILE A 37 3.99 -4.70 -8.08
C ILE A 37 5.03 -4.30 -7.04
N VAL A 38 4.64 -3.46 -6.09
CA VAL A 38 5.43 -3.14 -4.92
C VAL A 38 4.80 -3.79 -3.70
N PHE A 39 5.63 -4.31 -2.82
CA PHE A 39 5.20 -4.86 -1.54
C PHE A 39 6.00 -4.22 -0.42
N LEU A 40 5.29 -3.56 0.51
CA LEU A 40 5.86 -2.93 1.69
C LEU A 40 5.43 -3.70 2.94
N CYS A 41 6.40 -3.99 3.80
CA CYS A 41 6.20 -4.75 5.03
C CYS A 41 7.13 -4.21 6.12
N SER A 42 6.55 -3.71 7.21
CA SER A 42 7.30 -3.13 8.32
C SER A 42 8.05 -4.17 9.16
N LEU A 43 7.78 -5.47 8.98
CA LEU A 43 8.56 -6.56 9.58
C LEU A 43 9.66 -7.09 8.64
N GLY A 44 9.79 -6.56 7.42
CA GLY A 44 10.74 -7.06 6.43
C GLY A 44 10.43 -8.47 5.91
N ASN A 45 9.21 -8.97 6.14
CA ASN A 45 8.79 -10.27 5.62
C ASN A 45 8.71 -10.24 4.09
N LYS A 46 8.72 -11.44 3.48
CA LYS A 46 8.41 -11.60 2.06
C LYS A 46 6.91 -11.80 1.87
N PRO A 47 6.34 -11.42 0.71
CA PRO A 47 4.93 -11.67 0.43
C PRO A 47 4.67 -13.19 0.41
N ASN A 48 3.54 -13.60 0.98
CA ASN A 48 3.14 -15.00 0.93
C ASN A 48 3.01 -15.48 -0.53
N ARG A 49 3.49 -16.70 -0.80
CA ARG A 49 3.54 -17.29 -2.15
C ARG A 49 2.17 -17.38 -2.83
N GLN A 50 1.10 -17.71 -2.09
CA GLN A 50 -0.25 -17.78 -2.66
C GLN A 50 -0.74 -16.41 -3.08
N PHE A 51 -0.58 -15.37 -2.25
CA PHE A 51 -0.94 -14.00 -2.64
C PHE A 51 -0.11 -13.50 -3.81
N LYS A 52 1.19 -13.80 -3.81
CA LYS A 52 2.08 -13.51 -4.93
C LYS A 52 1.51 -14.07 -6.25
N ASN A 53 1.18 -15.36 -6.27
CA ASN A 53 0.61 -16.02 -7.45
C ASN A 53 -0.72 -15.41 -7.89
N ILE A 54 -1.61 -15.09 -6.94
CA ILE A 54 -2.93 -14.49 -7.20
C ILE A 54 -2.76 -13.11 -7.85
N ILE A 55 -1.88 -12.27 -7.28
CA ILE A 55 -1.64 -10.91 -7.79
C ILE A 55 -0.92 -10.97 -9.15
N ASP A 56 0.06 -11.86 -9.32
CA ASP A 56 0.74 -12.09 -10.59
C ASP A 56 -0.27 -12.47 -11.69
N ALA A 57 -1.18 -13.41 -11.42
CA ALA A 57 -2.22 -13.81 -12.35
C ALA A 57 -3.17 -12.64 -12.70
N ALA A 58 -3.52 -11.80 -11.73
CA ALA A 58 -4.37 -10.63 -11.96
C ALA A 58 -3.68 -9.57 -12.83
N MET A 59 -2.40 -9.29 -12.56
CA MET A 59 -1.58 -8.36 -13.34
C MET A 59 -1.36 -8.87 -14.76
N GLU A 60 -1.08 -10.17 -14.93
CA GLU A 60 -0.96 -10.79 -16.25
C GLU A 60 -2.25 -10.71 -17.06
N ALA A 61 -3.40 -11.01 -16.45
CA ALA A 61 -4.70 -10.90 -17.10
C ALA A 61 -4.96 -9.46 -17.57
N SER A 62 -4.67 -8.48 -16.70
CA SER A 62 -4.82 -7.06 -17.05
C SER A 62 -3.90 -6.64 -18.19
N ARG A 63 -2.64 -7.07 -18.13
CA ARG A 63 -1.64 -6.81 -19.17
C ARG A 63 -2.06 -7.35 -20.54
N ARG A 64 -2.60 -8.58 -20.58
CA ARG A 64 -3.07 -9.23 -21.82
C ARG A 64 -4.26 -8.48 -22.44
N LEU A 65 -5.25 -8.09 -21.63
CA LEU A 65 -6.40 -7.34 -22.10
C LEU A 65 -6.03 -5.96 -22.66
N ASN A 66 -4.98 -5.35 -22.11
CA ASN A 66 -4.46 -4.06 -22.57
C ASN A 66 -3.33 -4.19 -23.62
N SER A 67 -3.07 -5.39 -24.16
CA SER A 67 -2.03 -5.67 -25.15
C SER A 67 -0.61 -5.19 -24.78
N ARG A 68 -0.30 -5.09 -23.48
CA ARG A 68 1.01 -4.64 -22.96
C ARG A 68 2.03 -5.77 -22.98
N LYS A 69 3.31 -5.45 -23.26
CA LYS A 69 4.42 -6.42 -23.30
C LYS A 69 5.28 -6.34 -22.04
N GLY A 70 6.07 -7.38 -21.76
CA GLY A 70 7.00 -7.45 -20.63
C GLY A 70 6.53 -8.33 -19.47
N LYS A 71 7.49 -8.73 -18.62
CA LYS A 71 7.22 -9.47 -17.37
C LYS A 71 6.88 -8.48 -16.25
N VAL A 72 6.00 -8.90 -15.33
CA VAL A 72 5.65 -8.09 -14.16
C VAL A 72 6.90 -7.88 -13.30
N LYS A 73 7.23 -6.62 -12.98
CA LYS A 73 8.35 -6.26 -12.10
C LYS A 73 7.89 -6.32 -10.64
N TRP A 74 8.58 -7.08 -9.81
CA TRP A 74 8.40 -7.06 -8.36
C TRP A 74 9.43 -6.14 -7.71
N ILE A 75 8.97 -5.25 -6.85
CA ILE A 75 9.81 -4.38 -6.02
C ILE A 75 9.48 -4.66 -4.56
N ILE A 76 10.48 -5.08 -3.81
CA ILE A 76 10.38 -5.40 -2.38
C ILE A 76 11.53 -4.63 -1.72
N PRO A 77 11.35 -3.32 -1.48
CA PRO A 77 12.40 -2.51 -0.88
C PRO A 77 12.57 -2.89 0.59
N VAL A 78 13.76 -2.66 1.13
CA VAL A 78 13.94 -2.65 2.59
C VAL A 78 13.32 -1.34 3.10
N SER A 79 12.03 -1.40 3.40
CA SER A 79 11.23 -0.27 3.85
C SER A 79 11.30 -0.05 5.35
N ARG A 80 10.65 1.02 5.83
CA ARG A 80 10.67 1.42 7.23
C ARG A 80 10.26 0.26 8.12
N MET A 81 11.11 -0.08 9.08
CA MET A 81 10.91 -1.25 9.95
C MET A 81 10.31 -0.83 11.28
N GLN A 82 9.26 -1.53 11.71
CA GLN A 82 8.67 -1.28 13.03
C GLN A 82 9.57 -1.80 14.16
N VAL A 83 9.55 -1.09 15.29
CA VAL A 83 10.29 -1.48 16.50
C VAL A 83 9.47 -2.43 17.36
N GLY A 84 8.18 -2.13 17.56
CA GLY A 84 7.27 -2.95 18.34
C GLY A 84 6.50 -3.98 17.52
N ASN A 85 5.40 -4.47 18.07
CA ASN A 85 4.57 -5.54 17.50
C ASN A 85 3.16 -5.10 17.08
N TYR A 86 2.79 -3.83 17.21
CA TYR A 86 1.42 -3.34 17.00
C TYR A 86 1.32 -2.26 15.92
N GLU A 87 2.45 -1.72 15.46
CA GLU A 87 2.49 -0.50 14.66
C GLU A 87 2.25 -0.75 13.17
N CYS A 88 2.21 -2.01 12.72
CA CYS A 88 2.06 -2.37 11.31
C CYS A 88 0.90 -1.65 10.61
N GLY A 89 -0.23 -1.43 11.30
CA GLY A 89 -1.34 -0.64 10.78
C GLY A 89 -0.98 0.81 10.51
N TYR A 90 -0.27 1.46 11.44
CA TYR A 90 0.20 2.84 11.27
C TYR A 90 1.22 2.97 10.12
N TYR A 91 2.10 1.97 9.94
CA TYR A 91 3.06 1.97 8.84
C TYR A 91 2.34 1.89 7.49
N VAL A 92 1.33 1.02 7.35
CA VAL A 92 0.50 0.94 6.15
C VAL A 92 -0.21 2.27 5.89
N MET A 93 -0.82 2.88 6.91
CA MET A 93 -1.51 4.16 6.79
C MET A 93 -0.57 5.30 6.37
N LEU A 94 0.60 5.42 7.01
CA LEU A 94 1.61 6.43 6.70
C LEU A 94 2.17 6.25 5.28
N HIS A 95 2.46 5.02 4.85
CA HIS A 95 2.87 4.77 3.47
C HIS A 95 1.79 5.17 2.47
N MET A 96 0.54 4.79 2.69
CA MET A 96 -0.56 5.19 1.81
C MET A 96 -0.74 6.71 1.76
N LEU A 97 -0.67 7.37 2.92
CA LEU A 97 -0.74 8.82 3.01
C LEU A 97 0.40 9.49 2.23
N ASN A 98 1.64 9.06 2.44
CA ASN A 98 2.82 9.60 1.76
C ASN A 98 2.74 9.40 0.24
N ILE A 99 2.29 8.23 -0.22
CA ILE A 99 2.11 7.93 -1.65
C ILE A 99 1.11 8.91 -2.27
N VAL A 100 -0.05 9.09 -1.63
CA VAL A 100 -1.11 9.95 -2.16
C VAL A 100 -0.70 11.43 -2.10
N SER A 101 -0.17 11.87 -0.96
CA SER A 101 0.22 13.27 -0.74
C SER A 101 1.35 13.71 -1.65
N ALA A 102 2.34 12.86 -1.91
CA ALA A 102 3.47 13.16 -2.79
C ALA A 102 3.26 12.69 -4.24
N VAL A 103 2.09 12.15 -4.58
CA VAL A 103 1.74 11.61 -5.91
C VAL A 103 2.81 10.64 -6.41
N ILE A 104 3.25 9.73 -5.54
CA ILE A 104 4.31 8.77 -5.88
C ILE A 104 3.71 7.74 -6.83
N LEU A 105 4.22 7.70 -8.05
CA LEU A 105 3.82 6.75 -9.08
C LEU A 105 4.96 5.87 -9.57
N GLU A 106 6.23 6.18 -9.25
CA GLU A 106 7.41 5.49 -9.74
C GLU A 106 8.59 5.57 -8.76
N MET A 107 9.76 5.04 -9.17
CA MET A 107 11.00 5.04 -8.38
C MET A 107 10.82 4.41 -6.99
N TRP A 108 10.00 3.35 -6.93
CA TRP A 108 9.55 2.71 -5.70
C TRP A 108 10.69 2.16 -4.84
N ASP A 109 11.74 1.65 -5.46
CA ASP A 109 12.96 1.23 -4.79
C ASP A 109 13.68 2.41 -4.12
N GLU A 110 13.90 3.51 -4.84
CA GLU A 110 14.57 4.68 -4.27
C GLU A 110 13.73 5.39 -3.19
N ARG A 111 12.42 5.50 -3.40
CA ARG A 111 11.50 6.21 -2.50
C ARG A 111 11.24 5.47 -1.20
N PHE A 112 11.35 4.14 -1.20
CA PHE A 112 11.02 3.30 -0.05
C PHE A 112 12.20 2.47 0.47
N ALA A 113 13.41 2.58 -0.09
CA ALA A 113 14.62 1.97 0.48
C ALA A 113 15.13 2.77 1.67
N ASN A 114 14.40 2.68 2.78
CA ASN A 114 14.77 3.28 4.05
C ASN A 114 14.31 2.37 5.20
N PRO A 115 15.21 1.67 5.91
CA PRO A 115 14.84 0.81 7.04
C PRO A 115 14.46 1.57 8.30
N GLU A 116 14.78 2.86 8.40
CA GLU A 116 14.57 3.63 9.63
C GLU A 116 13.09 3.63 10.03
N PRO A 117 12.78 3.38 11.31
CA PRO A 117 11.41 3.39 11.79
C PRO A 117 10.78 4.77 11.58
N PHE A 118 9.46 4.80 11.43
CA PHE A 118 8.72 6.04 11.65
C PHE A 118 8.91 6.49 13.11
N SER A 119 9.10 7.78 13.33
CA SER A 119 9.22 8.34 14.67
C SER A 119 7.90 8.24 15.44
N SER A 120 7.96 8.33 16.76
CA SER A 120 6.75 8.43 17.59
C SER A 120 5.91 9.65 17.20
N GLU A 121 6.57 10.76 16.85
CA GLU A 121 5.92 11.99 16.39
C GLU A 121 5.13 11.77 15.10
N GLU A 122 5.72 11.13 14.07
CA GLU A 122 5.01 10.81 12.81
C GLU A 122 3.77 9.95 13.06
N ILE A 123 3.86 9.00 13.99
CA ILE A 123 2.72 8.14 14.37
C ILE A 123 1.69 8.93 15.18
N ASP A 124 2.11 9.80 16.10
CA ASP A 124 1.22 10.60 16.94
C ASP A 124 0.51 11.70 16.14
N GLU A 125 1.14 12.26 15.12
CA GLU A 125 0.51 13.16 14.16
C GLU A 125 -0.58 12.45 13.37
N LEU A 126 -0.30 11.24 12.85
CA LEU A 126 -1.32 10.40 12.22
C LEU A 126 -2.46 10.14 13.20
N ARG A 127 -2.14 9.85 14.47
CA ARG A 127 -3.12 9.59 15.52
C ARG A 127 -3.95 10.82 15.90
N THR A 128 -3.39 12.01 15.78
CA THR A 128 -4.12 13.24 16.07
C THR A 128 -5.05 13.55 14.91
N ARG A 129 -4.59 13.39 13.68
CA ARG A 129 -5.34 13.74 12.47
C ARG A 129 -6.70 13.03 12.35
N TRP A 130 -6.73 11.70 12.47
CA TRP A 130 -7.99 10.94 12.45
C TRP A 130 -8.85 11.18 13.70
N ALA A 131 -8.26 11.37 14.89
CA ALA A 131 -9.00 11.67 16.10
C ALA A 131 -9.74 13.01 16.00
N SER A 132 -9.05 14.07 15.54
CA SER A 132 -9.67 15.37 15.26
C SER A 132 -10.80 15.26 14.24
N TYR A 133 -10.59 14.52 13.14
CA TYR A 133 -11.62 14.31 12.13
C TYR A 133 -12.89 13.63 12.69
N PHE A 134 -12.74 12.59 13.53
CA PHE A 134 -13.89 11.95 14.17
C PHE A 134 -14.61 12.86 15.14
N LEU A 135 -13.87 13.65 15.93
CA LEU A 135 -14.48 14.60 16.87
C LEU A 135 -15.31 15.65 16.13
N GLU A 136 -14.76 16.23 15.06
CA GLU A 136 -15.49 17.18 14.20
C GLU A 136 -16.77 16.58 13.63
N MET A 137 -16.72 15.34 13.12
CA MET A 137 -17.91 14.65 12.63
C MET A 137 -18.96 14.44 13.73
N THR A 138 -18.56 14.03 14.93
CA THR A 138 -19.50 13.80 16.03
C THR A 138 -20.14 15.09 16.55
N GLN A 139 -19.41 16.20 16.55
CA GLN A 139 -19.96 17.51 16.88
C GLN A 139 -20.99 17.95 15.84
N SER A 140 -20.68 17.78 14.54
CA SER A 140 -21.61 18.13 13.47
C SER A 140 -22.92 17.34 13.50
N ILE A 141 -22.90 16.07 13.92
CA ILE A 141 -24.09 15.24 14.08
C ILE A 141 -24.96 15.69 15.25
N ASN A 142 -24.36 16.19 16.34
CA ASN A 142 -25.11 16.64 17.52
C ASN A 142 -25.73 18.04 17.36
N ASP A 143 -25.31 18.79 16.35
CA ASP A 143 -25.84 20.11 15.99
C ASP A 143 -26.91 20.06 14.88
N THR A 144 -27.34 18.86 14.45
CA THR A 144 -28.42 18.64 13.46
C THR A 144 -29.64 17.96 14.07
#